data_AF-A0A1Z9PT45-F1
#
_entry.id   AF-A0A1Z9PT45-F1
#
_cell.length_a   1.000
_cell.length_b   1.000
_cell.length_c   1.000
_cell.angle_alpha   90.00
_cell.angle_beta   90.00
_cell.angle_gamma   90.00
#
_symmetry.space_group_name_H-M   'P 1'
#
loop_
_entity.id
_entity.type
_entity.pdbx_description
1 polymer ?
#
loop_
_entity_poly.entity_id
_entity_poly.type
_entity_poly.pdbx_seq_one_letter_code
_entity_poly.pdbx_strand_id
1 'polypeptide(L)'
;MEVVNSIINKCKKKYGNRFEYYLTGSYARNEVGYKDYDIAIYDTKYQSRDWESLLEMFSNKKEKDGKLIDAQISQYLPEVKKMDGKDLYKNRDRIVKRYLYSNEKLKNWKYIKYNNLYGNLWEKEIMLVKPKHREMGLDKIKRIYIKI
;
A
#
# COMPACT_ATOMS: atom_id res chain seq x y z
N MET A 1 -14.54 1.17 -9.05
CA MET A 1 -13.30 0.40 -9.32
C MET A 1 -13.02 0.32 -10.83
N GLU A 2 -13.36 1.36 -11.60
CA GLU A 2 -13.10 1.34 -13.05
C GLU A 2 -11.69 1.85 -13.36
N VAL A 3 -11.32 3.00 -12.77
CA VAL A 3 -10.01 3.61 -12.98
C VAL A 3 -8.91 2.70 -12.43
N VAL A 4 -9.12 2.15 -11.22
CA VAL A 4 -8.16 1.20 -10.63
C VAL A 4 -7.95 -0.01 -11.54
N ASN A 5 -9.03 -0.64 -12.03
CA ASN A 5 -8.93 -1.80 -12.93
C ASN A 5 -8.25 -1.45 -14.26
N SER A 6 -8.52 -0.26 -14.81
CA SER A 6 -7.85 0.22 -16.03
C SER A 6 -6.35 0.37 -15.85
N ILE A 7 -5.90 0.96 -14.73
CA ILE A 7 -4.47 1.09 -14.42
C ILE A 7 -3.83 -0.28 -14.25
N ILE A 8 -4.43 -1.16 -13.45
CA ILE A 8 -3.92 -2.52 -13.21
C ILE A 8 -3.83 -3.32 -14.51
N ASN A 9 -4.81 -3.21 -15.40
CA ASN A 9 -4.76 -3.88 -16.70
C ASN A 9 -3.60 -3.38 -17.57
N LYS A 10 -3.30 -2.07 -17.54
CA LYS A 10 -2.10 -1.53 -18.21
C LYS A 10 -0.82 -2.08 -17.57
N CYS A 11 -0.74 -2.16 -16.24
CA CYS A 11 0.39 -2.76 -15.56
C CYS A 11 0.56 -4.25 -15.91
N LYS A 12 -0.53 -5.04 -15.93
CA LYS A 12 -0.52 -6.46 -16.31
C LYS A 12 -0.05 -6.65 -17.76
N LYS A 13 -0.44 -5.77 -18.69
CA LYS A 13 0.07 -5.78 -20.07
C LYS A 13 1.58 -5.51 -20.15
N LYS A 14 2.11 -4.60 -19.31
CA LYS A 14 3.52 -4.20 -19.33
C LYS A 14 4.45 -5.15 -18.56
N TYR A 15 4.00 -5.66 -17.42
CA TYR A 15 4.83 -6.40 -16.46
C TYR A 15 4.40 -7.86 -16.26
N GLY A 16 3.34 -8.31 -16.95
CA GLY A 16 2.77 -9.65 -16.80
C GLY A 16 2.22 -9.90 -15.39
N ASN A 17 2.37 -11.14 -14.92
CA ASN A 17 1.89 -11.59 -13.60
C ASN A 17 2.87 -11.33 -12.45
N ARG A 18 3.88 -10.48 -12.66
CA ARG A 18 4.91 -10.21 -11.66
C ARG A 18 4.36 -9.53 -10.41
N PHE A 19 3.43 -8.60 -10.59
CA PHE A 19 2.86 -7.81 -9.51
C PHE A 19 1.47 -8.34 -9.14
N GLU A 20 1.25 -8.55 -7.85
CA GLU A 20 -0.07 -8.83 -7.31
C GLU A 20 -0.66 -7.56 -6.68
N TYR A 21 -1.94 -7.32 -6.90
CA TYR A 21 -2.64 -6.12 -6.46
C TYR A 21 -3.75 -6.47 -5.48
N TYR A 22 -3.84 -5.70 -4.40
CA TYR A 22 -4.82 -5.90 -3.36
C TYR A 22 -5.42 -4.57 -2.91
N LEU A 23 -6.75 -4.49 -2.88
CA LEU A 23 -7.43 -3.46 -2.12
C LEU A 23 -7.23 -3.71 -0.62
N THR A 24 -6.95 -2.66 0.12
CA THR A 24 -6.86 -2.69 1.58
C THR A 24 -7.52 -1.46 2.18
N GLY A 25 -7.21 -1.15 3.44
CA GLY A 25 -7.67 0.09 4.07
C GLY A 25 -9.17 0.12 4.34
N SER A 26 -9.71 1.32 4.45
CA SER A 26 -11.11 1.55 4.86
C SER A 26 -12.11 1.02 3.84
N TYR A 27 -11.82 1.18 2.54
CA TYR A 27 -12.67 0.62 1.48
C TYR A 27 -12.80 -0.91 1.60
N ALA A 28 -11.67 -1.63 1.75
CA ALA A 28 -11.69 -3.08 1.87
C ALA A 28 -12.40 -3.59 3.14
N ARG A 29 -12.55 -2.73 4.17
CA ARG A 29 -13.30 -3.02 5.40
C ARG A 29 -14.78 -2.61 5.32
N ASN A 30 -15.25 -2.13 4.17
CA ASN A 30 -16.61 -1.59 3.98
C ASN A 30 -16.94 -0.45 4.96
N GLU A 31 -15.94 0.37 5.33
CA GLU A 31 -16.18 1.55 6.18
C GLU A 31 -16.91 2.64 5.39
N VAL A 32 -17.96 3.22 5.99
CA VAL A 32 -18.64 4.39 5.45
C VAL A 32 -17.69 5.59 5.51
N GLY A 33 -17.64 6.41 4.46
CA GLY A 33 -16.84 7.63 4.44
C GLY A 33 -15.34 7.44 4.26
N TYR A 34 -14.90 6.30 3.69
CA TYR A 34 -13.51 6.13 3.27
C TYR A 34 -13.07 7.25 2.30
N LYS A 35 -11.80 7.68 2.42
CA LYS A 35 -11.28 8.86 1.70
C LYS A 35 -10.61 8.52 0.38
N ASP A 36 -10.12 7.29 0.26
CA ASP A 36 -9.25 6.82 -0.79
C ASP A 36 -9.35 5.30 -0.98
N TYR A 37 -8.92 4.84 -2.15
CA TYR A 37 -8.72 3.43 -2.47
C TYR A 37 -7.25 3.07 -2.20
N ASP A 38 -6.99 2.45 -1.05
CA ASP A 38 -5.66 1.93 -0.72
C ASP A 38 -5.35 0.67 -1.55
N ILE A 39 -4.28 0.70 -2.35
CA ILE A 39 -3.78 -0.41 -3.14
C ILE A 39 -2.43 -0.88 -2.60
N ALA A 40 -2.41 -2.09 -2.03
CA ALA A 40 -1.18 -2.78 -1.66
C ALA A 40 -0.69 -3.65 -2.83
N ILE A 41 0.56 -3.46 -3.23
CA ILE A 41 1.18 -4.16 -4.36
C ILE A 41 2.30 -5.05 -3.84
N TYR A 42 2.31 -6.31 -4.26
CA TYR A 42 3.40 -7.25 -3.98
C TYR A 42 4.17 -7.57 -5.26
N ASP A 43 5.49 -7.49 -5.22
CA ASP A 43 6.36 -7.88 -6.33
C ASP A 43 6.89 -9.29 -6.09
N THR A 44 6.40 -10.25 -6.86
CA THR A 44 6.79 -11.67 -6.71
C THR A 44 8.27 -11.93 -7.02
N LYS A 45 8.96 -10.99 -7.68
CA LYS A 45 10.39 -11.11 -8.03
C LYS A 45 11.31 -10.28 -7.15
N TYR A 46 10.77 -9.42 -6.27
CA TYR A 46 11.55 -8.53 -5.40
C TYR A 46 12.64 -7.73 -6.18
N GLN A 47 12.26 -7.04 -7.26
CA GLN A 47 13.23 -6.33 -8.11
C GLN A 47 12.86 -4.84 -8.28
N SER A 48 13.52 -3.96 -7.56
CA SER A 48 13.05 -2.56 -7.46
C SER A 48 13.08 -1.74 -8.75
N ARG A 49 13.80 -2.16 -9.79
CA ARG A 49 14.02 -1.38 -11.03
C ARG A 49 12.75 -0.83 -11.70
N ASP A 50 11.63 -1.52 -11.56
CA ASP A 50 10.37 -1.18 -12.24
C ASP A 50 9.37 -0.46 -11.31
N TRP A 51 9.69 -0.34 -10.02
CA TRP A 51 8.75 0.13 -8.99
C TRP A 51 8.34 1.59 -9.19
N GLU A 52 9.28 2.46 -9.55
CA GLU A 52 8.98 3.88 -9.81
C GLU A 52 7.96 4.02 -10.95
N SER A 53 8.27 3.44 -12.12
CA SER A 53 7.43 3.51 -13.31
C SER A 53 6.05 2.87 -13.11
N LEU A 54 5.96 1.83 -12.27
CA LEU A 54 4.69 1.19 -11.93
C LEU A 54 3.86 2.08 -11.01
N LEU A 55 4.45 2.63 -9.96
CA LEU A 55 3.76 3.46 -8.97
C LEU A 55 3.34 4.82 -9.56
N GLU A 56 4.12 5.36 -10.49
CA GLU A 56 3.78 6.57 -11.25
C GLU A 56 2.41 6.45 -11.94
N MET A 57 2.04 5.26 -12.42
CA MET A 57 0.76 5.04 -13.11
C MET A 57 -0.47 5.30 -12.20
N PHE A 58 -0.28 5.19 -10.89
CA PHE A 58 -1.31 5.46 -9.88
C PHE A 58 -1.26 6.91 -9.35
N SER A 59 -0.14 7.61 -9.56
CA SER A 59 0.10 8.94 -9.01
C SER A 59 -0.95 9.95 -9.46
N ASN A 60 -1.49 10.72 -8.51
CA ASN A 60 -2.53 11.73 -8.71
C ASN A 60 -3.79 11.23 -9.42
N LYS A 61 -4.04 9.91 -9.41
CA LYS A 61 -5.27 9.34 -9.98
C LYS A 61 -6.40 9.34 -8.95
N LYS A 62 -7.59 9.55 -9.48
CA LYS A 62 -8.85 9.48 -8.74
C LYS A 62 -9.76 8.48 -9.42
N GLU A 63 -10.54 7.76 -8.63
CA GLU A 63 -11.65 6.95 -9.14
C GLU A 63 -12.81 7.87 -9.58
N LYS A 64 -13.79 7.30 -10.30
CA LYS A 64 -14.97 8.03 -10.80
C LYS A 64 -15.75 8.79 -9.74
N ASP A 65 -15.71 8.33 -8.48
CA ASP A 65 -16.34 8.99 -7.34
C ASP A 65 -15.48 10.12 -6.73
N GLY A 66 -14.38 10.49 -7.38
CA GLY A 66 -13.49 11.59 -6.99
C GLY A 66 -12.49 11.25 -5.89
N LYS A 67 -12.55 10.05 -5.30
CA LYS A 67 -11.62 9.63 -4.24
C LYS A 67 -10.25 9.26 -4.82
N LEU A 68 -9.21 9.54 -4.05
CA LEU A 68 -7.82 9.28 -4.46
C LEU A 68 -7.53 7.77 -4.51
N ILE A 69 -6.52 7.41 -5.29
CA ILE A 69 -5.96 6.06 -5.32
C ILE A 69 -4.56 6.13 -4.70
N ASP A 70 -4.35 5.53 -3.53
CA ASP A 70 -3.03 5.46 -2.85
C ASP A 70 -2.43 4.08 -3.07
N ALA A 71 -1.45 3.98 -3.96
CA ALA A 71 -0.76 2.73 -4.27
C ALA A 71 0.62 2.67 -3.62
N GLN A 72 0.90 1.56 -2.93
CA GLN A 72 2.19 1.34 -2.28
C GLN A 72 2.64 -0.11 -2.51
N ILE A 73 3.91 -0.30 -2.83
CA ILE A 73 4.52 -1.63 -2.84
C ILE A 73 4.85 -2.03 -1.41
N SER A 74 4.45 -3.23 -1.01
CA SER A 74 4.74 -3.81 0.30
C SER A 74 5.22 -5.25 0.15
N GLN A 75 6.50 -5.48 0.41
CA GLN A 75 7.10 -6.81 0.30
C GLN A 75 6.74 -7.73 1.46
N TYR A 76 6.27 -7.17 2.56
CA TYR A 76 5.77 -7.92 3.73
C TYR A 76 4.34 -8.44 3.53
N LEU A 77 3.69 -8.13 2.41
CA LEU A 77 2.29 -8.46 2.18
C LEU A 77 1.97 -9.97 2.33
N PRO A 78 2.77 -10.92 1.80
CA PRO A 78 2.48 -12.34 1.95
C PRO A 78 2.50 -12.82 3.41
N GLU A 79 3.34 -12.21 4.24
CA GLU A 79 3.45 -12.50 5.67
C GLU A 79 2.26 -11.91 6.42
N VAL A 80 2.02 -10.61 6.24
CA VAL A 80 0.98 -9.85 6.98
C VAL A 80 -0.43 -10.35 6.65
N LYS A 81 -0.68 -10.81 5.42
CA LYS A 81 -1.99 -11.35 5.01
C LYS A 81 -2.36 -12.65 5.74
N LYS A 82 -1.36 -13.39 6.24
CA LYS A 82 -1.56 -14.64 6.99
C LYS A 82 -1.78 -14.41 8.48
N MET A 83 -1.31 -13.28 9.02
CA MET A 83 -1.43 -12.96 10.44
C MET A 83 -2.90 -12.85 10.85
N ASP A 84 -3.24 -13.52 11.94
CA ASP A 84 -4.51 -13.29 12.64
C ASP A 84 -4.41 -12.02 13.53
N GLY A 85 -5.48 -11.74 14.29
CA GLY A 85 -5.51 -10.59 15.20
C GLY A 85 -4.47 -10.66 16.32
N LYS A 86 -4.15 -11.86 16.82
CA LYS A 86 -3.18 -12.06 17.91
C LYS A 86 -1.75 -11.86 17.38
N ASP A 87 -1.46 -12.38 16.19
CA ASP A 87 -0.18 -12.20 15.52
C ASP A 87 0.06 -10.75 15.14
N LEU A 88 -0.96 -10.06 14.62
CA LEU A 88 -0.89 -8.63 14.33
C LEU A 88 -0.63 -7.83 15.60
N TYR A 89 -1.30 -8.14 16.70
CA TYR A 89 -1.08 -7.46 17.97
C TYR A 89 0.36 -7.64 18.43
N LYS A 90 0.90 -8.87 18.43
CA LYS A 90 2.30 -9.13 18.81
C LYS A 90 3.32 -8.41 17.92
N ASN A 91 3.03 -8.27 16.63
CA ASN A 91 3.93 -7.66 15.64
C ASN A 91 3.64 -6.17 15.37
N ARG A 92 2.71 -5.54 16.10
CA ARG A 92 2.22 -4.18 15.80
C ARG A 92 3.30 -3.10 15.74
N ASP A 93 4.37 -3.29 16.51
CA ASP A 93 5.52 -2.39 16.63
C ASP A 93 6.63 -2.65 15.60
N ARG A 94 6.57 -3.77 14.86
CA ARG A 94 7.57 -4.10 13.84
C ARG A 94 7.63 -2.99 12.79
N ILE A 95 8.83 -2.52 12.50
CA ILE A 95 9.05 -1.60 11.39
C ILE A 95 8.98 -2.38 10.08
N VAL A 96 8.11 -1.93 9.19
CA VAL A 96 7.96 -2.46 7.84
C VAL A 96 8.29 -1.39 6.82
N LYS A 97 8.83 -1.84 5.69
CA LYS A 97 9.15 -0.99 4.54
C LYS A 97 8.01 -1.06 3.52
N ARG A 98 7.63 0.11 3.03
CA ARG A 98 6.73 0.28 1.89
C ARG A 98 7.38 1.22 0.90
N TYR A 99 6.99 1.14 -0.35
CA TYR A 99 7.54 1.98 -1.41
C TYR A 99 6.41 2.70 -2.11
N LEU A 100 6.59 4.00 -2.33
CA LEU A 100 5.61 4.87 -2.98
C LEU A 100 6.29 5.84 -3.94
N TYR A 101 5.50 6.38 -4.86
CA TYR A 101 5.91 7.44 -5.76
C TYR A 101 5.53 8.80 -5.19
N SER A 102 6.42 9.79 -5.30
CA SER A 102 6.13 11.18 -4.96
C SER A 102 7.04 12.13 -5.76
N ASN A 103 6.41 13.08 -6.45
CA ASN A 103 7.09 14.22 -7.10
C ASN A 103 7.54 15.28 -6.10
N GLU A 104 7.00 15.23 -4.87
CA GLU A 104 7.35 16.15 -3.81
C GLU A 104 8.34 15.50 -2.84
N LYS A 105 9.21 16.34 -2.29
CA LYS A 105 10.12 15.94 -1.21
C LYS A 105 9.31 15.58 0.04
N LEU A 106 9.34 14.31 0.42
CA LEU A 106 8.67 13.84 1.62
C LEU A 106 9.49 14.20 2.87
N LYS A 107 8.79 14.67 3.90
CA LYS A 107 9.38 15.01 5.21
C LYS A 107 9.16 13.87 6.20
N ASN A 108 10.11 13.67 7.11
CA ASN A 108 9.99 12.70 8.20
C ASN A 108 8.99 13.17 9.26
N TRP A 109 8.31 12.21 9.91
CA TRP A 109 7.33 12.42 10.98
C TRP A 109 7.64 11.49 12.15
N LYS A 110 7.03 11.74 13.32
CA LYS A 110 7.31 11.04 14.60
C LYS A 110 7.38 9.49 14.52
N TYR A 111 6.66 8.87 13.58
CA TYR A 111 6.63 7.41 13.38
C TYR A 111 6.79 6.98 11.93
N ILE A 112 7.23 7.89 11.06
CA ILE A 112 7.38 7.63 9.63
C ILE A 112 8.69 8.24 9.16
N LYS A 113 9.58 7.41 8.65
CA LYS A 113 10.82 7.84 8.01
C LYS A 113 10.71 7.60 6.52
N TYR A 114 11.06 8.59 5.73
CA TYR A 114 11.12 8.53 4.28
C TYR A 114 12.57 8.62 3.83
N ASN A 115 12.98 7.70 2.97
CA ASN A 115 14.27 7.70 2.30
C ASN A 115 14.00 7.74 0.79
N ASN A 116 14.52 8.75 0.09
CA ASN A 116 14.50 8.74 -1.38
C ASN A 116 15.49 7.68 -1.86
N LEU A 117 15.05 6.74 -2.68
CA LEU A 117 15.92 5.70 -3.22
C LEU A 117 16.61 6.17 -4.50
N TYR A 118 15.79 6.64 -5.45
CA TYR A 118 16.20 7.26 -6.70
C TYR A 118 14.95 7.89 -7.34
N GLY A 119 15.16 8.92 -8.18
CA GLY A 119 14.06 9.61 -8.86
C GLY A 119 12.96 10.03 -7.88
N ASN A 120 11.72 9.66 -8.21
CA ASN A 120 10.51 9.88 -7.43
C ASN A 120 10.10 8.65 -6.61
N LEU A 121 10.96 7.64 -6.47
CA LEU A 121 10.72 6.46 -5.64
C LEU A 121 11.19 6.68 -4.21
N TRP A 122 10.27 6.52 -3.27
CA TRP A 122 10.52 6.70 -1.85
C TRP A 122 10.28 5.41 -1.07
N GLU A 123 11.24 5.04 -0.23
CA GLU A 123 11.04 4.07 0.83
C GLU A 123 10.40 4.76 2.03
N LYS A 124 9.41 4.12 2.62
CA LYS A 124 8.66 4.53 3.81
C LYS A 124 8.83 3.45 4.87
N GLU A 125 9.60 3.77 5.90
CA GLU A 125 9.72 2.97 7.10
C GLU A 125 8.63 3.38 8.09
N ILE A 126 7.81 2.42 8.51
CA ILE A 126 6.66 2.68 9.37
C ILE A 126 6.34 1.46 10.23
N MET A 127 5.77 1.69 11.41
CA MET A 127 5.22 0.59 12.22
C MET A 127 4.14 -0.18 11.43
N LEU A 128 4.13 -1.51 11.56
CA LEU A 128 3.15 -2.39 10.94
C LEU A 128 1.72 -1.89 11.20
N VAL A 129 1.42 -1.52 12.44
CA VAL A 129 0.19 -0.83 12.82
C VAL A 129 0.53 0.49 13.51
N LYS A 130 0.14 1.62 12.90
CA LYS A 130 0.35 2.97 13.45
C LYS A 130 -0.43 3.20 14.75
N PRO A 131 0.04 4.06 15.67
CA PRO A 131 -0.67 4.37 16.92
C PRO A 131 -2.17 4.68 16.73
N LYS A 132 -2.51 5.61 15.83
CA LYS A 132 -3.91 5.96 15.51
C LYS A 132 -4.78 4.78 15.09
N HIS A 133 -4.21 3.76 14.46
CA HIS A 133 -4.96 2.58 14.03
C HIS A 133 -5.14 1.58 15.17
N ARG A 134 -4.24 1.59 16.18
CA ARG A 134 -4.38 0.78 17.40
C ARG A 134 -5.50 1.32 18.28
N GLU A 135 -5.64 2.64 18.36
CA GLU A 135 -6.77 3.31 19.03
C GLU A 135 -8.12 2.87 18.44
N MET A 136 -8.15 2.55 17.15
CA MET A 136 -9.31 1.98 16.45
C MET A 136 -9.44 0.45 16.61
N GLY A 137 -8.55 -0.21 17.35
CA GLY A 137 -8.53 -1.67 17.52
C GLY A 137 -8.02 -2.46 16.30
N LEU A 138 -7.45 -1.81 15.29
CA LEU A 138 -7.02 -2.46 14.04
C LEU A 138 -5.76 -3.32 14.19
N ASP A 139 -5.11 -3.29 15.35
CA ASP A 139 -4.03 -4.20 15.73
C ASP A 139 -4.53 -5.54 16.30
N LYS A 140 -5.83 -5.67 16.56
CA LYS A 140 -6.43 -6.88 17.16
C LYS A 140 -7.28 -7.68 16.18
N ILE A 141 -7.43 -7.23 14.94
CA ILE A 141 -8.22 -7.89 13.90
C ILE A 141 -7.34 -8.23 12.71
N LYS A 142 -7.69 -9.33 12.02
CA LYS A 142 -7.01 -9.72 10.78
C LYS A 142 -7.15 -8.62 9.73
N ARG A 143 -6.06 -8.31 9.03
CA ARG A 143 -6.10 -7.34 7.92
C ARG A 143 -6.86 -7.90 6.73
N ILE A 144 -7.67 -7.04 6.13
CA ILE A 144 -8.43 -7.36 4.92
C ILE A 144 -7.63 -6.96 3.69
N TYR A 145 -7.49 -7.91 2.77
CA TYR A 145 -6.85 -7.77 1.47
C TYR A 145 -7.71 -8.45 0.41
N ILE A 146 -8.30 -7.65 -0.49
CA ILE A 146 -9.16 -8.14 -1.58
C ILE A 146 -8.34 -8.12 -2.87
N LYS A 147 -8.11 -9.28 -3.49
CA LYS A 147 -7.30 -9.40 -4.72
C LYS A 147 -8.03 -8.74 -5.90
N ILE A 148 -7.27 -8.07 -6.79
CA ILE A 148 -7.76 -7.35 -7.98
C ILE A 148 -7.21 -7.93 -9.29
#